data_AF-A0A3M3FTJ4-F1
#
_entry.id   AF-A0A3M3FTJ4-F1
#
_cell.length_a   1.000
_cell.length_b   1.000
_cell.length_c   1.000
_cell.angle_alpha   90.00
_cell.angle_beta   90.00
_cell.angle_gamma   90.00
#
_symmetry.space_group_name_H-M   'P 1'
#
loop_
_entity.id
_entity.type
_entity.pdbx_description
1 polymer ?
#
loop_
_entity_poly.entity_id
_entity_poly.type
_entity_poly.pdbx_seq_one_letter_code
_entity_poly.pdbx_strand_id
1 'polypeptide(L)'
;MRKSKRLGAVRYSFKPVASGALCALSFTFGCSAYADYVEQGKPGDAASWRSAEFQSDWGLGRIQADQAYAAGITGAGVKIGALDSGFDSSHPEATSSRYHAVTATGTYVDGSPFSITGAINPNNDTHGTHVTGTMGAARDGVGVHGVAYNAQIYVGNTNQNDSFLFGPSPAPQYFKAVYGALADAGVRAINNSWGSQPSDVTYATEAGVRAAYAQHYNRGTWLDEAANISRKGVINVFSAGNSGYANASVRASLPYFEPDLEGHWLAVSGLDSSNGQRYNQCGLSKYWCITTPGRLINGTVPGGGYGIKSGTSMSAPHATGALALVMERFPYLNNEQALQVLLTTATQLDGSVTQAPTNGVGWGVADLERAMRGPGQLLGTFDANLGAGVSDVWSNDISDQALLQRQAEDTAEQATWQQTLISKGWQNGVASTASQQDQADYATGTARAAAAAQRQYQGSLVKSGAGRLILQGANTYRGDTLVNGGVLSVNGSLVSAVQVNAGGTLGGNGQIGGLTARSGGIVAPGIRYKRPNPCR
;
A
#
# COMPACT_ATOMS: atom_id res chain seq x y z
N MET A 1 -44.81 81.20 41.14
CA MET A 1 -44.95 81.31 42.62
C MET A 1 -46.36 80.97 43.03
N ARG A 2 -46.57 79.89 43.80
CA ARG A 2 -47.71 79.57 44.73
C ARG A 2 -47.76 78.04 44.86
N LYS A 3 -47.23 77.51 45.97
CA LYS A 3 -47.91 77.17 47.24
C LYS A 3 -48.52 75.76 47.24
N SER A 4 -47.80 74.89 47.96
CA SER A 4 -48.20 73.67 48.69
C SER A 4 -49.68 73.54 49.05
N LYS A 5 -50.19 72.29 48.96
CA LYS A 5 -51.05 71.68 49.98
C LYS A 5 -50.78 70.16 50.06
N ARG A 6 -50.33 69.70 51.22
CA ARG A 6 -50.39 68.30 51.69
C ARG A 6 -51.75 68.05 52.35
N LEU A 7 -52.29 66.84 52.17
CA LEU A 7 -53.29 66.11 52.98
C LEU A 7 -53.35 64.71 52.33
N GLY A 8 -53.40 63.55 52.97
CA GLY A 8 -53.39 63.09 54.34
C GLY A 8 -53.29 61.56 54.25
N ALA A 9 -52.63 60.91 55.21
CA ALA A 9 -52.33 59.48 55.15
C ALA A 9 -53.54 58.61 55.51
N VAL A 10 -53.75 57.52 54.77
CA VAL A 10 -54.48 56.32 55.24
C VAL A 10 -53.61 55.11 54.94
N ARG A 11 -53.24 54.38 56.00
CA ARG A 11 -52.47 53.13 55.94
C ARG A 11 -53.40 51.96 55.63
N TYR A 12 -53.10 51.21 54.56
CA TYR A 12 -53.55 49.82 54.41
C TYR A 12 -52.32 48.93 54.25
N SER A 13 -52.26 47.90 55.11
CA SER A 13 -51.20 46.91 55.19
C SER A 13 -51.34 45.89 54.05
N PHE A 14 -50.36 45.83 53.15
CA PHE A 14 -50.19 44.73 52.19
C PHE A 14 -48.86 44.02 52.45
N LYS A 15 -48.92 42.69 52.54
CA LYS A 15 -47.77 41.78 52.73
C LYS A 15 -46.80 41.87 51.53
N PRO A 16 -45.47 41.78 51.74
CA PRO A 16 -44.52 41.80 50.65
C PRO A 16 -44.54 40.47 49.87
N VAL A 17 -44.77 40.55 48.57
CA VAL A 17 -44.49 39.47 47.62
C VAL A 17 -43.01 39.54 47.28
N ALA A 18 -42.32 38.41 47.45
CA ALA A 18 -40.90 38.26 47.21
C ALA A 18 -40.52 38.65 45.77
N SER A 19 -39.46 39.46 45.64
CA SER A 19 -38.81 39.77 44.38
C SER A 19 -38.07 38.53 43.88
N GLY A 20 -38.60 37.89 42.83
CA GLY A 20 -37.90 36.86 42.09
C GLY A 20 -36.71 37.47 41.34
N ALA A 21 -35.53 36.91 41.59
CA ALA A 21 -34.32 37.24 40.86
C ALA A 21 -34.49 36.94 39.37
N LEU A 22 -34.33 37.95 38.52
CA LEU A 22 -34.12 37.78 37.09
C LEU A 22 -32.74 37.13 36.90
N CYS A 23 -32.69 35.80 36.75
CA CYS A 23 -31.51 35.14 36.21
C CYS A 23 -31.38 35.55 34.74
N ALA A 24 -30.45 36.45 34.45
CA ALA A 24 -29.96 36.67 33.10
C ALA A 24 -29.28 35.38 32.63
N LEU A 25 -29.98 34.59 31.82
CA LEU A 25 -29.38 33.50 31.04
C LEU A 25 -28.50 34.14 29.95
N SER A 26 -27.26 34.45 30.32
CA SER A 26 -26.18 34.63 29.35
C SER A 26 -25.97 33.30 28.64
N PHE A 27 -26.48 33.17 27.42
CA PHE A 27 -26.04 32.13 26.50
C PHE A 27 -24.58 32.42 26.14
N THR A 28 -23.65 31.90 26.93
CA THR A 28 -22.29 31.69 26.45
C THR A 28 -22.38 30.66 25.35
N PHE A 29 -22.24 31.10 24.09
CA PHE A 29 -21.77 30.22 23.03
C PHE A 29 -20.40 29.74 23.49
N GLY A 30 -20.37 28.59 24.16
CA GLY A 30 -19.14 27.85 24.40
C GLY A 30 -18.63 27.45 23.03
N CYS A 31 -17.71 28.25 22.50
CA CYS A 31 -16.76 27.75 21.54
C CYS A 31 -16.01 26.66 22.30
N SER A 32 -16.46 25.41 22.18
CA SER A 32 -15.63 24.27 22.55
C SER A 32 -14.43 24.34 21.61
N ALA A 33 -13.39 25.04 22.05
CA ALA A 33 -12.06 24.80 21.54
C ALA A 33 -11.84 23.31 21.77
N TYR A 34 -11.83 22.53 20.69
CA TYR A 34 -11.25 21.19 20.74
C TYR A 34 -9.87 21.39 21.37
N ALA A 35 -9.65 20.81 22.55
CA ALA A 35 -8.32 20.80 23.11
C ALA A 35 -7.42 20.16 22.05
N ASP A 36 -6.35 20.84 21.65
CA ASP A 36 -5.40 20.30 20.68
C ASP A 36 -5.02 18.88 21.11
N TYR A 37 -5.22 17.90 20.23
CA TYR A 37 -4.87 16.51 20.53
C TYR A 37 -3.41 16.43 20.93
N VAL A 38 -3.15 15.84 22.10
CA VAL A 38 -1.78 15.61 22.59
C VAL A 38 -1.46 14.14 22.33
N GLU A 39 -0.52 13.90 21.41
CA GLU A 39 -0.02 12.54 21.14
C GLU A 39 0.55 11.92 22.42
N GLN A 40 0.12 10.69 22.71
CA GLN A 40 0.56 9.93 23.88
C GLN A 40 1.63 8.88 23.54
N GLY A 41 1.80 8.58 22.26
CA GLY A 41 2.83 7.72 21.71
C GLY A 41 4.23 8.25 22.00
N LYS A 42 5.09 7.35 22.46
CA LYS A 42 6.48 7.61 22.80
C LYS A 42 7.38 6.94 21.75
N PRO A 43 8.36 7.66 21.18
CA PRO A 43 9.35 7.04 20.32
C PRO A 43 10.05 5.86 21.00
N GLY A 44 10.19 4.75 20.28
CA GLY A 44 10.80 3.50 20.76
C GLY A 44 9.92 2.61 21.64
N ASP A 45 8.67 3.01 21.95
CA ASP A 45 7.74 2.22 22.76
C ASP A 45 6.43 1.97 22.00
N ALA A 46 6.36 0.86 21.25
CA ALA A 46 5.19 0.50 20.44
C ALA A 46 3.89 0.39 21.27
N ALA A 47 3.96 -0.08 22.52
CA ALA A 47 2.76 -0.23 23.35
C ALA A 47 2.09 1.12 23.63
N SER A 48 2.86 2.20 23.73
CA SER A 48 2.33 3.56 23.96
C SER A 48 1.50 4.12 22.81
N TRP A 49 1.59 3.55 21.60
CA TRP A 49 0.83 3.99 20.42
C TRP A 49 -0.56 3.37 20.31
N ARG A 50 -0.89 2.38 21.15
CA ARG A 50 -2.13 1.60 21.12
C ARG A 50 -3.29 2.33 21.84
N SER A 51 -3.58 3.55 21.41
CA SER A 51 -4.70 4.38 21.89
C SER A 51 -6.06 3.72 21.65
N ALA A 52 -7.14 4.28 22.22
CA ALA A 52 -8.51 3.82 21.93
C ALA A 52 -8.84 3.91 20.42
N GLU A 53 -8.37 4.98 19.78
CA GLU A 53 -8.46 5.20 18.33
C GLU A 53 -7.72 4.11 17.53
N PHE A 54 -6.51 3.71 17.96
CA PHE A 54 -5.77 2.58 17.36
C PHE A 54 -6.52 1.26 17.52
N GLN A 55 -7.13 1.02 18.68
CA GLN A 55 -7.86 -0.21 18.98
C GLN A 55 -9.22 -0.29 18.28
N SER A 56 -9.70 0.82 17.72
CA SER A 56 -10.94 0.90 16.94
C SER A 56 -10.87 0.07 15.66
N ASP A 57 -9.67 -0.09 15.11
CA ASP A 57 -9.37 -1.00 14.01
C ASP A 57 -8.35 -2.06 14.45
N TRP A 58 -8.83 -3.29 14.69
CA TRP A 58 -7.97 -4.42 15.05
C TRP A 58 -6.86 -4.67 14.03
N GLY A 59 -7.08 -4.24 12.78
CA GLY A 59 -6.16 -4.43 11.69
C GLY A 59 -4.81 -3.73 11.89
N LEU A 60 -4.80 -2.56 12.54
CA LEU A 60 -3.59 -1.81 12.86
C LEU A 60 -2.62 -2.63 13.71
N GLY A 61 -3.14 -3.29 14.75
CA GLY A 61 -2.35 -4.19 15.59
C GLY A 61 -1.88 -5.42 14.83
N ARG A 62 -2.71 -5.98 13.95
CA ARG A 62 -2.37 -7.19 13.21
C ARG A 62 -1.20 -7.01 12.24
N ILE A 63 -1.11 -5.84 11.61
CA ILE A 63 0.00 -5.52 10.69
C ILE A 63 1.21 -4.91 11.41
N GLN A 64 1.16 -4.84 12.75
CA GLN A 64 2.19 -4.23 13.60
C GLN A 64 2.44 -2.73 13.31
N ALA A 65 1.40 -1.96 13.01
CA ALA A 65 1.54 -0.54 12.66
C ALA A 65 2.14 0.32 13.80
N ASP A 66 1.89 -0.07 15.05
CA ASP A 66 2.47 0.54 16.24
C ASP A 66 4.00 0.50 16.27
N GLN A 67 4.62 -0.50 15.63
CA GLN A 67 6.08 -0.60 15.52
C GLN A 67 6.66 0.45 14.57
N ALA A 68 5.95 0.76 13.48
CA ALA A 68 6.33 1.86 12.59
C ALA A 68 6.17 3.21 13.31
N TYR A 69 5.06 3.41 14.03
CA TYR A 69 4.82 4.65 14.77
C TYR A 69 5.87 4.89 15.87
N ALA A 70 6.26 3.84 16.60
CA ALA A 70 7.35 3.90 17.56
C ALA A 70 8.71 4.24 16.91
N ALA A 71 8.90 3.88 15.64
CA ALA A 71 10.06 4.29 14.86
C ALA A 71 9.97 5.73 14.31
N GLY A 72 8.88 6.45 14.60
CA GLY A 72 8.61 7.81 14.10
C GLY A 72 8.08 7.84 12.67
N ILE A 73 7.66 6.70 12.12
CA ILE A 73 7.18 6.54 10.74
C ILE A 73 5.65 6.54 10.75
N THR A 74 5.03 7.47 10.03
CA THR A 74 3.58 7.78 10.13
C THR A 74 2.88 7.98 8.78
N GLY A 75 3.63 7.87 7.69
CA GLY A 75 3.26 8.19 6.31
C GLY A 75 3.73 9.58 5.87
N ALA A 76 4.41 10.34 6.74
CA ALA A 76 4.72 11.74 6.50
C ALA A 76 5.56 11.93 5.22
N GLY A 77 5.17 12.91 4.40
CA GLY A 77 5.84 13.22 3.14
C GLY A 77 5.61 12.22 2.00
N VAL A 78 4.88 11.12 2.23
CA VAL A 78 4.53 10.15 1.19
C VAL A 78 3.19 10.50 0.56
N LYS A 79 3.16 10.51 -0.78
CA LYS A 79 1.93 10.68 -1.56
C LYS A 79 1.39 9.32 -2.00
N ILE A 80 0.17 9.00 -1.60
CA ILE A 80 -0.55 7.81 -2.05
C ILE A 80 -1.92 8.20 -2.60
N GLY A 81 -2.38 7.44 -3.58
CA GLY A 81 -3.61 7.64 -4.29
C GLY A 81 -4.68 6.62 -3.92
N ALA A 82 -5.94 6.99 -4.08
CA ALA A 82 -7.07 6.07 -4.11
C ALA A 82 -7.92 6.37 -5.33
N LEU A 83 -8.34 5.34 -6.05
CA LEU A 83 -9.45 5.42 -6.99
C LEU A 83 -10.60 4.64 -6.38
N ASP A 84 -11.75 5.27 -6.15
CA ASP A 84 -12.93 4.65 -5.53
C ASP A 84 -14.20 5.45 -5.83
N SER A 85 -15.31 5.27 -5.10
CA SER A 85 -16.54 6.09 -5.21
C SER A 85 -16.39 7.52 -4.65
N GLY A 86 -15.18 8.10 -4.69
CA GLY A 86 -14.87 9.40 -4.11
C GLY A 86 -14.87 9.42 -2.58
N PHE A 87 -14.57 10.58 -2.00
CA PHE A 87 -14.52 10.75 -0.54
C PHE A 87 -15.28 12.00 -0.09
N ASP A 88 -15.80 11.95 1.14
CA ASP A 88 -16.37 13.12 1.81
C ASP A 88 -15.24 14.07 2.23
N SER A 89 -15.04 15.13 1.43
CA SER A 89 -14.04 16.16 1.71
C SER A 89 -14.37 17.06 2.91
N SER A 90 -15.57 16.93 3.49
CA SER A 90 -15.95 17.64 4.71
C SER A 90 -15.72 16.83 5.99
N HIS A 91 -15.31 15.56 5.86
CA HIS A 91 -15.05 14.70 7.00
C HIS A 91 -13.89 15.26 7.84
N PRO A 92 -14.00 15.37 9.19
CA PRO A 92 -12.94 15.92 10.05
C PRO A 92 -11.58 15.21 9.88
N GLU A 93 -11.62 13.89 9.75
CA GLU A 93 -10.45 13.04 9.47
C GLU A 93 -9.74 13.33 8.12
N ALA A 94 -10.42 13.96 7.18
CA ALA A 94 -9.95 14.21 5.82
C ALA A 94 -9.54 15.67 5.61
N THR A 95 -8.66 16.18 6.47
CA THR A 95 -8.25 17.59 6.41
C THR A 95 -7.65 17.97 5.06
N SER A 96 -7.98 19.16 4.54
CA SER A 96 -7.53 19.66 3.23
C SER A 96 -6.02 19.86 3.11
N SER A 97 -5.30 19.84 4.23
CA SER A 97 -3.83 19.86 4.24
C SER A 97 -3.20 18.52 3.82
N ARG A 98 -3.98 17.42 3.88
CA ARG A 98 -3.53 16.07 3.55
C ARG A 98 -4.35 15.41 2.45
N TYR A 99 -5.65 15.71 2.37
CA TYR A 99 -6.56 15.11 1.40
C TYR A 99 -6.78 16.02 0.21
N HIS A 100 -6.51 15.48 -0.98
CA HIS A 100 -6.54 16.20 -2.25
C HIS A 100 -7.45 15.46 -3.23
N ALA A 101 -8.55 16.09 -3.64
CA ALA A 101 -9.36 15.57 -4.73
C ALA A 101 -8.69 15.89 -6.08
N VAL A 102 -8.30 14.89 -6.86
CA VAL A 102 -7.86 15.12 -8.24
C VAL A 102 -9.08 15.28 -9.15
N THR A 103 -8.96 16.03 -10.24
CA THR A 103 -10.05 16.19 -11.22
C THR A 103 -9.69 15.50 -12.53
N ALA A 104 -10.50 14.53 -12.94
CA ALA A 104 -10.41 13.89 -14.24
C ALA A 104 -11.24 14.67 -15.25
N THR A 105 -10.61 15.18 -16.31
CA THR A 105 -11.29 15.93 -17.38
C THR A 105 -11.01 15.31 -18.74
N GLY A 106 -12.01 15.30 -19.62
CA GLY A 106 -11.85 14.77 -20.97
C GLY A 106 -13.17 14.58 -21.69
N THR A 107 -13.21 13.62 -22.60
CA THR A 107 -14.39 13.28 -23.39
C THR A 107 -14.57 11.77 -23.38
N TYR A 108 -15.80 11.28 -23.26
CA TYR A 108 -16.10 9.87 -23.41
C TYR A 108 -16.03 9.45 -24.88
N VAL A 109 -16.13 8.13 -25.14
CA VAL A 109 -16.11 7.59 -26.51
C VAL A 109 -17.26 8.13 -27.38
N ASP A 110 -18.40 8.47 -26.76
CA ASP A 110 -19.57 9.03 -27.43
C ASP A 110 -19.46 10.55 -27.71
N GLY A 111 -18.35 11.18 -27.35
CA GLY A 111 -18.12 12.62 -27.55
C GLY A 111 -18.64 13.51 -26.41
N SER A 112 -19.28 12.96 -25.37
CA SER A 112 -19.73 13.75 -24.24
C SER A 112 -18.56 14.15 -23.31
N PRO A 113 -18.48 15.42 -22.87
CA PRO A 113 -17.40 15.84 -21.98
C PRO A 113 -17.61 15.32 -20.55
N PHE A 114 -16.52 15.10 -19.82
CA PHE A 114 -16.54 14.85 -18.38
C PHE A 114 -15.55 15.75 -17.64
N SER A 115 -15.92 16.08 -16.40
CA SER A 115 -15.07 16.78 -15.43
C SER A 115 -15.48 16.32 -14.03
N ILE A 116 -14.82 15.28 -13.52
CA ILE A 116 -15.20 14.61 -12.27
C ILE A 116 -14.09 14.81 -11.24
N THR A 117 -14.44 15.41 -10.11
CA THR A 117 -13.55 15.56 -8.94
C THR A 117 -13.54 14.28 -8.09
N GLY A 118 -12.44 14.07 -7.37
CA GLY A 118 -12.27 13.04 -6.36
C GLY A 118 -13.26 13.08 -5.20
N ALA A 119 -13.91 14.23 -4.96
CA ALA A 119 -14.93 14.35 -3.94
C ALA A 119 -16.18 13.52 -4.27
N ILE A 120 -16.89 13.08 -3.24
CA ILE A 120 -18.14 12.34 -3.35
C ILE A 120 -19.21 13.17 -4.11
N ASN A 121 -19.98 12.50 -4.96
CA ASN A 121 -21.04 13.09 -5.77
C ASN A 121 -22.32 12.20 -5.76
N PRO A 122 -23.45 12.60 -6.38
CA PRO A 122 -24.71 11.85 -6.32
C PRO A 122 -24.69 10.41 -6.87
N ASN A 123 -23.69 10.03 -7.67
CA ASN A 123 -23.53 8.66 -8.19
C ASN A 123 -22.84 7.73 -7.18
N ASN A 124 -22.27 8.30 -6.13
CA ASN A 124 -21.40 7.59 -5.20
C ASN A 124 -22.15 7.14 -3.94
N ASP A 125 -21.49 6.27 -3.18
CA ASP A 125 -21.96 5.74 -1.91
C ASP A 125 -20.95 6.02 -0.78
N THR A 126 -21.13 5.38 0.37
CA THR A 126 -20.25 5.54 1.53
C THR A 126 -18.91 4.82 1.41
N HIS A 127 -18.66 4.08 0.32
CA HIS A 127 -17.55 3.14 0.21
C HIS A 127 -16.19 3.84 0.15
N GLY A 128 -15.99 4.78 -0.79
CA GLY A 128 -14.70 5.43 -0.97
C GLY A 128 -14.25 6.29 0.22
N THR A 129 -15.20 6.87 0.96
CA THR A 129 -14.88 7.57 2.23
C THR A 129 -14.32 6.59 3.27
N HIS A 130 -14.84 5.36 3.35
CA HIS A 130 -14.33 4.34 4.26
C HIS A 130 -12.95 3.84 3.85
N VAL A 131 -12.78 3.53 2.55
CA VAL A 131 -11.50 3.10 1.96
C VAL A 131 -10.39 4.12 2.24
N THR A 132 -10.65 5.39 1.93
CA THR A 132 -9.65 6.46 2.10
C THR A 132 -9.38 6.77 3.58
N GLY A 133 -10.35 6.54 4.48
CA GLY A 133 -10.14 6.60 5.92
C GLY A 133 -9.22 5.51 6.45
N THR A 134 -9.41 4.26 6.01
CA THR A 134 -8.51 3.14 6.36
C THR A 134 -7.06 3.43 5.94
N MET A 135 -6.86 4.15 4.83
CA MET A 135 -5.52 4.57 4.40
C MET A 135 -4.93 5.65 5.31
N GLY A 136 -5.67 6.72 5.59
CA GLY A 136 -5.08 7.95 6.13
C GLY A 136 -5.99 8.86 6.95
N ALA A 137 -7.06 8.35 7.57
CA ALA A 137 -7.82 9.11 8.58
C ALA A 137 -6.86 9.68 9.62
N ALA A 138 -7.17 10.88 10.12
CA ALA A 138 -6.26 11.61 11.00
C ALA A 138 -6.06 10.83 12.29
N ARG A 139 -4.95 11.13 12.97
CA ARG A 139 -4.74 10.66 14.33
C ARG A 139 -4.93 11.85 15.25
N ASP A 140 -6.13 11.97 15.79
CA ASP A 140 -6.57 13.13 16.58
C ASP A 140 -7.27 12.74 17.88
N GLY A 141 -7.28 11.44 18.20
CA GLY A 141 -7.89 10.89 19.40
C GLY A 141 -9.40 10.70 19.30
N VAL A 142 -10.01 10.91 18.13
CA VAL A 142 -11.44 10.73 17.89
C VAL A 142 -11.67 9.56 16.92
N GLY A 143 -12.62 8.68 17.23
CA GLY A 143 -13.09 7.67 16.28
C GLY A 143 -12.04 6.62 15.85
N VAL A 144 -11.40 6.83 14.69
CA VAL A 144 -10.47 5.91 14.02
C VAL A 144 -9.31 6.70 13.42
N HIS A 145 -8.16 6.08 13.22
CA HIS A 145 -7.09 6.63 12.39
C HIS A 145 -6.67 5.64 11.30
N GLY A 146 -6.18 6.17 10.18
CA GLY A 146 -5.66 5.35 9.08
C GLY A 146 -4.31 4.71 9.42
N VAL A 147 -3.86 3.77 8.58
CA VAL A 147 -2.53 3.16 8.71
C VAL A 147 -1.41 4.19 8.49
N ALA A 148 -1.57 5.09 7.53
CA ALA A 148 -0.61 6.15 7.22
C ALA A 148 -1.25 7.52 7.49
N TYR A 149 -1.56 7.79 8.76
CA TYR A 149 -2.34 8.95 9.19
C TYR A 149 -1.71 10.32 8.89
N ASN A 150 -0.41 10.38 8.55
CA ASN A 150 0.27 11.61 8.10
C ASN A 150 0.61 11.63 6.60
N ALA A 151 0.18 10.63 5.84
CA ALA A 151 0.35 10.63 4.39
C ALA A 151 -0.51 11.69 3.70
N GLN A 152 -0.06 12.08 2.50
CA GLN A 152 -0.82 12.91 1.57
C GLN A 152 -1.68 11.98 0.70
N ILE A 153 -3.00 12.07 0.86
CA ILE A 153 -3.98 11.20 0.20
C ILE A 153 -4.57 11.93 -1.01
N TYR A 154 -4.38 11.37 -2.20
CA TYR A 154 -4.96 11.89 -3.44
C TYR A 154 -6.09 10.98 -3.90
N VAL A 155 -7.28 11.53 -4.08
CA VAL A 155 -8.46 10.71 -4.40
C VAL A 155 -8.94 11.02 -5.80
N GLY A 156 -9.02 9.98 -6.62
CA GLY A 156 -9.77 9.94 -7.87
C GLY A 156 -11.12 9.25 -7.64
N ASN A 157 -12.11 9.64 -8.43
CA ASN A 157 -13.47 9.10 -8.34
C ASN A 157 -13.72 8.18 -9.55
N THR A 158 -14.39 7.04 -9.38
CA THR A 158 -14.85 6.19 -10.49
C THR A 158 -16.09 6.74 -11.18
N ASN A 159 -16.70 7.78 -10.58
CA ASN A 159 -18.01 8.34 -10.89
C ASN A 159 -19.14 7.29 -10.79
N GLN A 160 -18.95 6.29 -9.93
CA GLN A 160 -19.85 5.16 -9.73
C GLN A 160 -19.92 4.80 -8.23
N ASN A 161 -20.81 3.87 -7.86
CA ASN A 161 -20.89 3.28 -6.52
C ASN A 161 -20.25 1.89 -6.48
N ASP A 162 -20.06 1.30 -5.30
CA ASP A 162 -19.37 0.01 -5.14
C ASP A 162 -20.03 -1.17 -5.89
N SER A 163 -21.32 -1.05 -6.22
CA SER A 163 -22.07 -2.08 -6.96
C SER A 163 -21.84 -2.05 -8.48
N PHE A 164 -21.06 -1.10 -9.01
CA PHE A 164 -20.83 -1.03 -10.46
C PHE A 164 -20.04 -2.24 -10.96
N LEU A 165 -20.46 -2.81 -12.10
CA LEU A 165 -19.77 -3.94 -12.71
C LEU A 165 -18.61 -3.44 -13.57
N PHE A 166 -17.38 -3.89 -13.28
CA PHE A 166 -16.17 -3.43 -13.96
C PHE A 166 -15.95 -4.02 -15.36
N GLY A 167 -16.99 -4.52 -16.03
CA GLY A 167 -16.91 -5.22 -17.31
C GLY A 167 -16.13 -4.49 -18.42
N PRO A 168 -15.88 -5.13 -19.57
CA PRO A 168 -14.96 -4.61 -20.60
C PRO A 168 -15.49 -3.40 -21.39
N SER A 169 -16.78 -3.04 -21.24
CA SER A 169 -17.43 -1.94 -21.96
C SER A 169 -16.94 -0.56 -21.52
N PRO A 170 -16.93 0.45 -22.42
CA PRO A 170 -15.93 1.51 -22.38
C PRO A 170 -16.12 2.53 -21.25
N ALA A 171 -15.04 2.74 -20.51
CA ALA A 171 -14.65 4.03 -19.94
C ALA A 171 -13.11 4.27 -20.01
N PRO A 172 -12.35 3.76 -21.01
CA PRO A 172 -10.88 3.85 -20.97
C PRO A 172 -10.39 5.29 -20.99
N GLN A 173 -11.03 6.20 -21.73
CA GLN A 173 -10.65 7.61 -21.73
C GLN A 173 -10.83 8.27 -20.35
N TYR A 174 -11.87 7.88 -19.62
CA TYR A 174 -12.10 8.32 -18.25
C TYR A 174 -11.05 7.76 -17.29
N PHE A 175 -10.83 6.44 -17.34
CA PHE A 175 -9.84 5.78 -16.48
C PHE A 175 -8.41 6.27 -16.76
N LYS A 176 -8.07 6.51 -18.03
CA LYS A 176 -6.83 7.17 -18.42
C LYS A 176 -6.69 8.54 -17.80
N ALA A 177 -7.74 9.37 -17.83
CA ALA A 177 -7.71 10.71 -17.27
C ALA A 177 -7.57 10.69 -15.74
N VAL A 178 -8.31 9.84 -15.02
CA VAL A 178 -8.25 9.79 -13.55
C VAL A 178 -6.96 9.15 -13.04
N TYR A 179 -6.51 8.04 -13.64
CA TYR A 179 -5.21 7.45 -13.31
C TYR A 179 -4.06 8.39 -13.67
N GLY A 180 -4.16 9.10 -14.80
CA GLY A 180 -3.24 10.15 -15.20
C GLY A 180 -3.17 11.28 -14.18
N ALA A 181 -4.31 11.82 -13.74
CA ALA A 181 -4.36 12.89 -12.75
C ALA A 181 -3.75 12.47 -11.39
N LEU A 182 -3.96 11.22 -10.98
CA LEU A 182 -3.32 10.66 -9.79
C LEU A 182 -1.79 10.56 -9.97
N ALA A 183 -1.32 10.03 -11.10
CA ALA A 183 0.10 9.93 -11.41
C ALA A 183 0.78 11.31 -11.50
N ASP A 184 0.13 12.28 -12.15
CA ASP A 184 0.62 13.66 -12.29
C ASP A 184 0.71 14.39 -10.95
N ALA A 185 -0.12 14.01 -9.97
CA ALA A 185 -0.02 14.49 -8.60
C ALA A 185 1.23 13.95 -7.86
N GLY A 186 1.91 12.97 -8.44
CA GLY A 186 3.14 12.37 -7.92
C GLY A 186 2.88 11.27 -6.88
N VAL A 187 1.72 10.60 -6.92
CA VAL A 187 1.47 9.46 -6.02
C VAL A 187 2.39 8.30 -6.37
N ARG A 188 2.87 7.60 -5.33
CA ARG A 188 3.75 6.44 -5.48
C ARG A 188 2.97 5.13 -5.63
N ALA A 189 1.78 5.07 -5.04
CA ALA A 189 0.89 3.92 -5.10
C ALA A 189 -0.57 4.37 -5.22
N ILE A 190 -1.43 3.60 -5.89
CA ILE A 190 -2.86 3.85 -6.06
C ILE A 190 -3.65 2.64 -5.54
N ASN A 191 -4.46 2.85 -4.51
CA ASN A 191 -5.42 1.87 -4.02
C ASN A 191 -6.63 1.79 -4.96
N ASN A 192 -7.00 0.58 -5.35
CA ASN A 192 -8.15 0.27 -6.19
C ASN A 192 -9.06 -0.74 -5.47
N SER A 193 -10.17 -0.27 -4.91
CA SER A 193 -11.08 -1.06 -4.07
C SER A 193 -12.53 -1.03 -4.57
N TRP A 194 -12.73 -0.83 -5.86
CA TRP A 194 -14.03 -0.57 -6.44
C TRP A 194 -14.57 -1.74 -7.26
N GLY A 195 -15.89 -1.76 -7.43
CA GLY A 195 -16.58 -2.51 -8.45
C GLY A 195 -16.76 -3.99 -8.16
N SER A 196 -17.84 -4.53 -8.69
CA SER A 196 -18.34 -5.88 -8.42
C SER A 196 -18.07 -6.84 -9.58
N GLN A 197 -17.84 -8.10 -9.25
CA GLN A 197 -17.57 -9.16 -10.22
C GLN A 197 -18.79 -9.37 -11.14
N PRO A 198 -18.63 -9.28 -12.47
CA PRO A 198 -19.68 -9.65 -13.42
C PRO A 198 -20.11 -11.12 -13.25
N SER A 199 -21.39 -11.42 -13.46
CA SER A 199 -21.94 -12.77 -13.26
C SER A 199 -21.43 -13.81 -14.25
N ASP A 200 -20.91 -13.38 -15.40
CA ASP A 200 -20.30 -14.22 -16.44
C ASP A 200 -18.82 -14.53 -16.17
N VAL A 201 -18.25 -13.98 -15.10
CA VAL A 201 -16.84 -14.15 -14.73
C VAL A 201 -16.71 -15.01 -13.46
N THR A 202 -15.67 -15.85 -13.40
CA THR A 202 -15.31 -16.65 -12.21
C THR A 202 -13.80 -16.69 -12.01
N TYR A 203 -13.36 -16.71 -10.75
CA TYR A 203 -11.95 -16.84 -10.38
C TYR A 203 -11.66 -18.14 -9.62
N ALA A 204 -12.61 -19.09 -9.63
CA ALA A 204 -12.48 -20.37 -8.93
C ALA A 204 -11.34 -21.24 -9.49
N THR A 205 -10.99 -21.09 -10.77
CA THR A 205 -9.94 -21.85 -11.46
C THR A 205 -9.07 -20.92 -12.29
N GLU A 206 -7.84 -21.34 -12.59
CA GLU A 206 -6.96 -20.62 -13.52
C GLU A 206 -7.64 -20.37 -14.87
N ALA A 207 -8.30 -21.39 -15.43
CA ALA A 207 -9.05 -21.24 -16.68
C ALA A 207 -10.11 -20.13 -16.61
N GLY A 208 -10.79 -19.97 -15.46
CA GLY A 208 -11.73 -18.87 -15.24
C GLY A 208 -11.07 -17.49 -15.26
N VAL A 209 -9.89 -17.35 -14.61
CA VAL A 209 -9.12 -16.08 -14.65
C VAL A 209 -8.64 -15.79 -16.07
N ARG A 210 -8.15 -16.80 -16.81
CA ARG A 210 -7.70 -16.66 -18.21
C ARG A 210 -8.86 -16.30 -19.14
N ALA A 211 -10.05 -16.83 -18.91
CA ALA A 211 -11.27 -16.44 -19.63
C ALA A 211 -11.69 -15.00 -19.33
N ALA A 212 -11.59 -14.57 -18.06
CA ALA A 212 -11.84 -13.18 -17.68
C ALA A 212 -10.87 -12.23 -18.39
N TYR A 213 -9.57 -12.56 -18.42
CA TYR A 213 -8.57 -11.74 -19.10
C TYR A 213 -8.78 -11.68 -20.61
N ALA A 214 -9.21 -12.77 -21.24
CA ALA A 214 -9.51 -12.78 -22.67
C ALA A 214 -10.59 -11.75 -23.05
N GLN A 215 -11.49 -11.37 -22.13
CA GLN A 215 -12.45 -10.28 -22.36
C GLN A 215 -11.81 -8.88 -22.46
N HIS A 216 -10.61 -8.69 -21.88
CA HIS A 216 -9.86 -7.43 -21.87
C HIS A 216 -8.75 -7.39 -22.93
N TYR A 217 -8.14 -8.54 -23.22
CA TYR A 217 -6.96 -8.65 -24.08
C TYR A 217 -7.15 -7.93 -25.43
N ASN A 218 -6.26 -6.97 -25.72
CA ASN A 218 -6.22 -6.19 -26.95
C ASN A 218 -7.55 -5.44 -27.26
N ARG A 219 -8.25 -4.97 -26.21
CA ARG A 219 -9.50 -4.19 -26.35
C ARG A 219 -9.42 -2.75 -25.86
N GLY A 220 -8.27 -2.31 -25.33
CA GLY A 220 -8.07 -0.93 -24.87
C GLY A 220 -9.07 -0.55 -23.77
N THR A 221 -9.21 -1.41 -22.78
CA THR A 221 -10.11 -1.24 -21.64
C THR A 221 -9.46 -0.38 -20.55
N TRP A 222 -10.20 -0.11 -19.48
CA TRP A 222 -9.67 0.57 -18.31
C TRP A 222 -8.51 -0.19 -17.64
N LEU A 223 -8.45 -1.53 -17.79
CA LEU A 223 -7.40 -2.37 -17.21
C LEU A 223 -6.05 -2.10 -17.86
N ASP A 224 -6.06 -1.86 -19.17
CA ASP A 224 -4.88 -1.42 -19.93
C ASP A 224 -4.38 -0.04 -19.44
N GLU A 225 -5.29 0.86 -19.07
CA GLU A 225 -4.90 2.18 -18.55
C GLU A 225 -4.29 2.12 -17.14
N ALA A 226 -4.76 1.19 -16.29
CA ALA A 226 -4.11 0.90 -15.02
C ALA A 226 -2.70 0.34 -15.24
N ALA A 227 -2.53 -0.60 -16.18
CA ALA A 227 -1.23 -1.16 -16.57
C ALA A 227 -0.28 -0.09 -17.10
N ASN A 228 -0.77 0.83 -17.95
CA ASN A 228 0.00 1.94 -18.50
C ASN A 228 0.55 2.87 -17.41
N ILE A 229 -0.20 3.12 -16.33
CA ILE A 229 0.30 3.89 -15.19
C ILE A 229 1.33 3.11 -14.38
N SER A 230 1.16 1.79 -14.21
CA SER A 230 2.16 0.96 -13.55
C SER A 230 3.49 0.92 -14.31
N ARG A 231 3.46 0.93 -15.65
CA ARG A 231 4.66 1.05 -16.50
C ARG A 231 5.39 2.38 -16.37
N LYS A 232 4.75 3.42 -15.82
CA LYS A 232 5.40 4.69 -15.47
C LYS A 232 6.04 4.68 -14.07
N GLY A 233 5.97 3.55 -13.36
CA GLY A 233 6.57 3.35 -12.05
C GLY A 233 5.63 3.57 -10.87
N VAL A 234 4.33 3.79 -11.07
CA VAL A 234 3.34 3.90 -9.98
C VAL A 234 2.86 2.51 -9.57
N ILE A 235 2.76 2.21 -8.28
CA ILE A 235 2.24 0.91 -7.85
C ILE A 235 0.71 0.91 -7.89
N ASN A 236 0.09 -0.02 -8.60
CA ASN A 236 -1.35 -0.26 -8.43
C ASN A 236 -1.60 -1.33 -7.37
N VAL A 237 -2.39 -1.00 -6.36
CA VAL A 237 -2.81 -1.92 -5.29
C VAL A 237 -4.26 -2.31 -5.54
N PHE A 238 -4.53 -3.59 -5.82
CA PHE A 238 -5.86 -4.10 -6.16
C PHE A 238 -6.38 -5.11 -5.13
N SER A 239 -7.62 -4.90 -4.71
CA SER A 239 -8.37 -5.87 -3.92
C SER A 239 -8.56 -7.20 -4.67
N ALA A 240 -8.34 -8.34 -4.01
CA ALA A 240 -8.42 -9.66 -4.64
C ALA A 240 -9.86 -10.08 -5.03
N GLY A 241 -10.89 -9.49 -4.41
CA GLY A 241 -12.30 -9.83 -4.61
C GLY A 241 -12.88 -10.69 -3.48
N ASN A 242 -14.21 -10.69 -3.35
CA ASN A 242 -14.87 -11.09 -2.10
C ASN A 242 -15.60 -12.45 -2.16
N SER A 243 -15.48 -13.19 -3.26
CA SER A 243 -16.26 -14.41 -3.53
C SER A 243 -15.74 -15.67 -2.82
N GLY A 244 -14.56 -15.62 -2.21
CA GLY A 244 -13.93 -16.78 -1.55
C GLY A 244 -13.28 -17.77 -2.53
N TYR A 245 -12.94 -17.31 -3.73
CA TYR A 245 -12.33 -18.17 -4.76
C TYR A 245 -10.83 -18.44 -4.51
N ALA A 246 -10.33 -19.49 -5.17
CA ALA A 246 -8.93 -19.88 -5.10
C ALA A 246 -7.95 -18.89 -5.77
N ASN A 247 -8.45 -17.96 -6.59
CA ASN A 247 -7.64 -16.94 -7.24
C ASN A 247 -8.19 -15.54 -7.02
N ALA A 248 -7.27 -14.59 -7.01
CA ALA A 248 -7.59 -13.18 -7.05
C ALA A 248 -8.28 -12.83 -8.37
N SER A 249 -9.00 -11.72 -8.38
CA SER A 249 -9.68 -11.21 -9.58
C SER A 249 -8.69 -11.01 -10.73
N VAL A 250 -9.21 -10.95 -11.96
CA VAL A 250 -8.38 -10.65 -13.16
C VAL A 250 -7.57 -9.36 -13.01
N ARG A 251 -8.12 -8.38 -12.28
CA ARG A 251 -7.52 -7.08 -12.02
C ARG A 251 -6.31 -7.21 -11.10
N ALA A 252 -6.47 -7.93 -10.00
CA ALA A 252 -5.37 -8.22 -9.09
C ALA A 252 -4.32 -9.17 -9.72
N SER A 253 -4.75 -10.05 -10.62
CA SER A 253 -3.91 -11.05 -11.29
C SER A 253 -3.26 -10.57 -12.59
N LEU A 254 -3.37 -9.29 -12.96
CA LEU A 254 -2.87 -8.81 -14.24
C LEU A 254 -1.39 -9.16 -14.52
N PRO A 255 -0.46 -9.10 -13.54
CA PRO A 255 0.93 -9.50 -13.77
C PRO A 255 1.14 -10.98 -14.15
N TYR A 256 0.12 -11.84 -13.97
CA TYR A 256 0.17 -13.20 -14.54
C TYR A 256 0.21 -13.14 -16.06
N PHE A 257 -0.57 -12.24 -16.66
CA PHE A 257 -0.74 -12.04 -18.09
C PHE A 257 0.28 -11.06 -18.69
N GLU A 258 0.67 -10.06 -17.91
CA GLU A 258 1.61 -8.99 -18.27
C GLU A 258 2.76 -8.93 -17.24
N PRO A 259 3.77 -9.83 -17.31
CA PRO A 259 4.77 -10.01 -16.26
C PRO A 259 5.65 -8.78 -15.97
N ASP A 260 5.73 -7.81 -16.89
CA ASP A 260 6.46 -6.56 -16.68
C ASP A 260 5.87 -5.71 -15.55
N LEU A 261 4.62 -5.96 -15.16
CA LEU A 261 3.93 -5.25 -14.09
C LEU A 261 4.26 -5.75 -12.69
N GLU A 262 4.91 -6.90 -12.53
CA GLU A 262 5.10 -7.58 -11.22
C GLU A 262 5.78 -6.67 -10.16
N GLY A 263 6.71 -5.80 -10.56
CA GLY A 263 7.37 -4.83 -9.68
C GLY A 263 6.55 -3.60 -9.30
N HIS A 264 5.39 -3.38 -9.93
CA HIS A 264 4.56 -2.18 -9.78
C HIS A 264 3.06 -2.52 -9.61
N TRP A 265 2.77 -3.71 -9.08
CA TRP A 265 1.42 -4.21 -8.84
C TRP A 265 1.36 -4.95 -7.51
N LEU A 266 0.28 -4.78 -6.76
CA LEU A 266 0.07 -5.46 -5.49
C LEU A 266 -1.36 -6.00 -5.42
N ALA A 267 -1.51 -7.31 -5.35
CA ALA A 267 -2.77 -7.97 -5.08
C ALA A 267 -2.97 -8.09 -3.56
N VAL A 268 -4.19 -7.87 -3.07
CA VAL A 268 -4.46 -7.89 -1.63
C VAL A 268 -5.66 -8.76 -1.29
N SER A 269 -5.39 -9.92 -0.66
CA SER A 269 -6.42 -10.76 -0.03
C SER A 269 -6.75 -10.24 1.37
N GLY A 270 -7.76 -10.82 2.02
CA GLY A 270 -8.26 -10.33 3.31
C GLY A 270 -8.42 -11.38 4.41
N LEU A 271 -8.25 -10.91 5.64
CA LEU A 271 -8.41 -11.68 6.88
C LEU A 271 -9.57 -11.19 7.74
N ASP A 272 -9.98 -12.06 8.64
CA ASP A 272 -10.68 -11.66 9.85
C ASP A 272 -9.76 -11.64 11.09
N SER A 273 -10.30 -11.14 12.20
CA SER A 273 -9.59 -10.99 13.47
C SER A 273 -9.16 -12.31 14.12
N SER A 274 -9.61 -13.46 13.59
CA SER A 274 -9.15 -14.79 13.99
C SER A 274 -8.01 -15.35 13.13
N ASN A 275 -7.37 -14.51 12.30
CA ASN A 275 -6.39 -14.89 11.28
C ASN A 275 -6.94 -15.81 10.18
N GLY A 276 -8.26 -15.89 10.02
CA GLY A 276 -8.87 -16.66 8.94
C GLY A 276 -8.79 -15.90 7.62
N GLN A 277 -8.23 -16.51 6.57
CA GLN A 277 -8.36 -16.04 5.19
C GLN A 277 -9.81 -16.26 4.73
N ARG A 278 -10.50 -15.19 4.30
CA ARG A 278 -11.96 -15.21 4.06
C ARG A 278 -12.41 -14.89 2.64
N TYR A 279 -11.56 -14.25 1.85
CA TYR A 279 -11.93 -13.69 0.56
C TYR A 279 -11.26 -14.46 -0.58
N ASN A 280 -11.19 -13.90 -1.78
CA ASN A 280 -10.41 -14.53 -2.83
C ASN A 280 -8.94 -14.68 -2.38
N GLN A 281 -8.39 -15.88 -2.54
CA GLN A 281 -7.00 -16.21 -2.25
C GLN A 281 -6.06 -15.58 -3.28
N CYS A 282 -4.77 -15.56 -2.99
CA CYS A 282 -3.79 -14.97 -3.90
C CYS A 282 -3.68 -15.72 -5.24
N GLY A 283 -3.76 -17.06 -5.24
CA GLY A 283 -3.72 -17.92 -6.43
C GLY A 283 -2.58 -17.56 -7.38
N LEU A 284 -2.93 -17.29 -8.65
CA LEU A 284 -1.98 -16.83 -9.68
C LEU A 284 -1.17 -15.59 -9.29
N SER A 285 -1.67 -14.78 -8.35
CA SER A 285 -1.03 -13.54 -7.90
C SER A 285 0.03 -13.72 -6.81
N LYS A 286 0.31 -14.94 -6.34
CA LYS A 286 1.06 -15.17 -5.09
C LYS A 286 2.36 -14.40 -4.95
N TYR A 287 3.10 -14.16 -6.05
CA TYR A 287 4.39 -13.46 -6.01
C TYR A 287 4.31 -11.95 -5.81
N TRP A 288 3.16 -11.33 -6.08
CA TRP A 288 2.88 -9.92 -5.84
C TRP A 288 1.64 -9.74 -4.93
N CYS A 289 1.37 -10.72 -4.08
CA CYS A 289 0.20 -10.73 -3.22
C CYS A 289 0.56 -10.80 -1.74
N ILE A 290 -0.14 -10.02 -0.94
CA ILE A 290 -0.18 -10.14 0.53
C ILE A 290 -1.63 -10.24 0.98
N THR A 291 -1.80 -10.53 2.25
CA THR A 291 -3.10 -10.68 2.89
C THR A 291 -3.17 -9.75 4.10
N THR A 292 -4.16 -8.88 4.17
CA THR A 292 -4.28 -7.87 5.25
C THR A 292 -5.66 -7.91 5.91
N PRO A 293 -5.88 -7.21 7.04
CA PRO A 293 -7.18 -7.13 7.69
C PRO A 293 -8.30 -6.66 6.74
N GLY A 294 -9.45 -7.34 6.73
CA GLY A 294 -10.54 -7.01 5.80
C GLY A 294 -11.95 -7.19 6.34
N ARG A 295 -12.12 -7.94 7.43
CA ARG A 295 -13.43 -8.19 8.04
C ARG A 295 -13.64 -7.37 9.31
N LEU A 296 -14.81 -6.77 9.41
CA LEU A 296 -15.27 -5.92 10.52
C LEU A 296 -14.29 -4.78 10.84
N ILE A 297 -13.95 -4.01 9.81
CA ILE A 297 -13.06 -2.86 9.92
C ILE A 297 -13.91 -1.61 10.18
N ASN A 298 -13.65 -0.94 11.30
CA ASN A 298 -14.25 0.35 11.60
C ASN A 298 -13.51 1.45 10.82
N GLY A 299 -14.23 2.40 10.24
CA GLY A 299 -13.66 3.42 9.37
C GLY A 299 -14.60 4.59 9.17
N THR A 300 -14.13 5.64 8.49
CA THR A 300 -14.90 6.85 8.22
C THR A 300 -16.08 6.58 7.28
N VAL A 301 -17.17 7.31 7.46
CA VAL A 301 -18.32 7.34 6.54
C VAL A 301 -18.79 8.79 6.34
N PRO A 302 -19.44 9.12 5.21
CA PRO A 302 -19.87 10.49 4.94
C PRO A 302 -20.71 11.11 6.06
N GLY A 303 -20.62 12.44 6.19
CA GLY A 303 -21.29 13.20 7.26
C GLY A 303 -20.49 13.27 8.57
N GLY A 304 -19.18 12.98 8.52
CA GLY A 304 -18.29 13.00 9.69
C GLY A 304 -18.48 11.82 10.64
N GLY A 305 -19.06 10.71 10.18
CA GLY A 305 -19.37 9.55 11.00
C GLY A 305 -18.36 8.42 10.88
N TYR A 306 -18.56 7.37 11.67
CA TYR A 306 -17.78 6.14 11.61
C TYR A 306 -18.70 4.92 11.46
N GLY A 307 -18.23 3.89 10.76
CA GLY A 307 -19.00 2.69 10.51
C GLY A 307 -18.14 1.48 10.16
N ILE A 308 -18.72 0.29 10.35
CA ILE A 308 -18.04 -0.99 10.11
C ILE A 308 -18.34 -1.48 8.69
N LYS A 309 -17.30 -1.82 7.93
CA LYS A 309 -17.41 -2.52 6.63
C LYS A 309 -16.56 -3.78 6.60
N SER A 310 -16.78 -4.62 5.60
CA SER A 310 -16.05 -5.87 5.40
C SER A 310 -15.83 -6.14 3.91
N GLY A 311 -14.62 -6.55 3.55
CA GLY A 311 -14.24 -6.85 2.17
C GLY A 311 -12.74 -6.69 1.97
N THR A 312 -12.24 -7.22 0.86
CA THR A 312 -10.88 -6.91 0.37
C THR A 312 -10.70 -5.42 0.06
N SER A 313 -11.80 -4.66 -0.07
CA SER A 313 -11.82 -3.20 -0.12
C SER A 313 -11.33 -2.52 1.15
N MET A 314 -11.31 -3.20 2.30
CA MET A 314 -10.67 -2.69 3.52
C MET A 314 -9.26 -3.26 3.66
N SER A 315 -8.95 -4.37 3.01
CA SER A 315 -7.61 -4.96 2.98
C SER A 315 -6.63 -4.18 2.10
N ALA A 316 -7.03 -3.83 0.88
CA ALA A 316 -6.20 -3.05 -0.03
C ALA A 316 -5.74 -1.69 0.55
N PRO A 317 -6.60 -0.88 1.22
CA PRO A 317 -6.15 0.36 1.84
C PRO A 317 -5.24 0.14 3.05
N HIS A 318 -5.43 -0.94 3.82
CA HIS A 318 -4.47 -1.34 4.85
C HIS A 318 -3.08 -1.60 4.25
N ALA A 319 -3.02 -2.36 3.15
CA ALA A 319 -1.78 -2.64 2.44
C ALA A 319 -1.14 -1.38 1.85
N THR A 320 -1.96 -0.49 1.27
CA THR A 320 -1.48 0.76 0.68
C THR A 320 -0.91 1.70 1.73
N GLY A 321 -1.55 1.81 2.90
CA GLY A 321 -1.02 2.57 4.02
C GLY A 321 0.27 1.95 4.58
N ALA A 322 0.32 0.63 4.73
CA ALA A 322 1.55 -0.07 5.16
C ALA A 322 2.72 0.17 4.17
N LEU A 323 2.44 0.14 2.86
CA LEU A 323 3.42 0.48 1.83
C LEU A 323 3.91 1.93 1.96
N ALA A 324 3.03 2.88 2.31
CA ALA A 324 3.43 4.26 2.55
C ALA A 324 4.39 4.41 3.74
N LEU A 325 4.18 3.64 4.82
CA LEU A 325 5.11 3.60 5.95
C LEU A 325 6.48 3.04 5.53
N VAL A 326 6.51 1.99 4.71
CA VAL A 326 7.77 1.47 4.15
C VAL A 326 8.46 2.51 3.26
N MET A 327 7.69 3.23 2.45
CA MET A 327 8.19 4.28 1.57
C MET A 327 8.80 5.47 2.33
N GLU A 328 8.25 5.84 3.49
CA GLU A 328 8.82 6.87 4.37
C GLU A 328 10.09 6.37 5.06
N ARG A 329 10.07 5.12 5.57
CA ARG A 329 11.21 4.51 6.26
C ARG A 329 12.45 4.42 5.38
N PHE A 330 12.28 4.23 4.07
CA PHE A 330 13.36 4.08 3.11
C PHE A 330 13.24 5.07 1.95
N PRO A 331 13.53 6.37 2.17
CA PRO A 331 13.32 7.40 1.15
C PRO A 331 14.27 7.28 -0.04
N TYR A 332 15.32 6.46 0.08
CA TYR A 332 16.29 6.17 -0.98
C TYR A 332 15.91 4.95 -1.85
N LEU A 333 14.83 4.23 -1.53
CA LEU A 333 14.34 3.12 -2.33
C LEU A 333 13.33 3.60 -3.37
N ASN A 334 13.41 3.02 -4.57
CA ASN A 334 12.38 3.20 -5.58
C ASN A 334 11.09 2.44 -5.18
N ASN A 335 10.04 2.57 -5.99
CA ASN A 335 8.73 1.99 -5.69
C ASN A 335 8.80 0.45 -5.64
N GLU A 336 9.39 -0.18 -6.65
CA GLU A 336 9.56 -1.64 -6.70
C GLU A 336 10.30 -2.18 -5.46
N GLN A 337 11.38 -1.52 -5.04
CA GLN A 337 12.14 -1.93 -3.86
C GLN A 337 11.34 -1.76 -2.56
N ALA A 338 10.56 -0.69 -2.42
CA ALA A 338 9.67 -0.53 -1.27
C ALA A 338 8.58 -1.61 -1.24
N LEU A 339 8.03 -1.98 -2.40
CA LEU A 339 7.10 -3.09 -2.54
C LEU A 339 7.76 -4.42 -2.15
N GLN A 340 8.98 -4.69 -2.63
CA GLN A 340 9.74 -5.89 -2.26
C GLN A 340 10.01 -5.96 -0.76
N VAL A 341 10.30 -4.85 -0.09
CA VAL A 341 10.44 -4.84 1.38
C VAL A 341 9.12 -5.26 2.02
N LEU A 342 7.98 -4.66 1.65
CA LEU A 342 6.66 -5.02 2.20
C LEU A 342 6.33 -6.51 2.00
N LEU A 343 6.58 -7.05 0.81
CA LEU A 343 6.32 -8.44 0.48
C LEU A 343 7.24 -9.39 1.28
N THR A 344 8.54 -9.15 1.27
CA THR A 344 9.54 -10.10 1.80
C THR A 344 9.66 -10.09 3.31
N THR A 345 9.07 -9.10 3.98
CA THR A 345 9.03 -9.05 5.45
C THR A 345 7.75 -9.63 6.05
N ALA A 346 6.74 -9.93 5.22
CA ALA A 346 5.50 -10.54 5.65
C ALA A 346 5.71 -11.91 6.34
N THR A 347 4.74 -12.29 7.18
CA THR A 347 4.74 -13.56 7.91
C THR A 347 3.59 -14.45 7.45
N GLN A 348 3.72 -15.76 7.59
CA GLN A 348 2.59 -16.67 7.45
C GLN A 348 1.52 -16.42 8.54
N LEU A 349 0.38 -17.09 8.44
CA LEU A 349 -0.74 -16.91 9.38
C LEU A 349 -0.38 -17.30 10.82
N ASP A 350 0.60 -18.19 11.00
CA ASP A 350 1.14 -18.62 12.29
C ASP A 350 2.24 -17.68 12.84
N GLY A 351 2.57 -16.61 12.12
CA GLY A 351 3.63 -15.66 12.48
C GLY A 351 5.04 -16.07 12.05
N SER A 352 5.22 -17.24 11.43
CA SER A 352 6.53 -17.64 10.91
C SER A 352 6.96 -16.77 9.72
N VAL A 353 8.26 -16.58 9.55
CA VAL A 353 8.82 -15.80 8.43
C VAL A 353 8.56 -16.54 7.12
N THR A 354 7.94 -15.85 6.16
CA THR A 354 7.67 -16.40 4.84
C THR A 354 8.95 -16.67 4.06
N GLN A 355 9.21 -17.94 3.75
CA GLN A 355 10.34 -18.34 2.90
C GLN A 355 10.01 -18.21 1.41
N ALA A 356 8.78 -18.49 1.02
CA ALA A 356 8.28 -18.31 -0.34
C ALA A 356 6.76 -18.13 -0.32
N PRO A 357 6.18 -17.41 -1.29
CA PRO A 357 4.76 -17.13 -1.30
C PRO A 357 3.91 -18.37 -1.63
N THR A 358 2.70 -18.44 -1.06
CA THR A 358 1.76 -19.55 -1.23
C THR A 358 0.52 -19.12 -2.02
N ASN A 359 -0.20 -20.07 -2.62
CA ASN A 359 -1.45 -19.78 -3.34
C ASN A 359 -2.54 -19.20 -2.41
N GLY A 360 -2.54 -19.55 -1.11
CA GLY A 360 -3.57 -19.09 -0.18
C GLY A 360 -3.43 -17.61 0.15
N VAL A 361 -2.28 -17.24 0.74
CA VAL A 361 -2.05 -15.90 1.33
C VAL A 361 -0.91 -15.12 0.67
N GLY A 362 -0.34 -15.63 -0.42
CA GLY A 362 0.79 -15.01 -1.10
C GLY A 362 2.01 -14.99 -0.19
N TRP A 363 2.64 -13.83 -0.07
CA TRP A 363 3.73 -13.57 0.88
C TRP A 363 3.28 -13.63 2.35
N GLY A 364 1.98 -13.70 2.62
CA GLY A 364 1.43 -13.77 3.97
C GLY A 364 0.89 -12.42 4.43
N VAL A 365 0.93 -12.21 5.74
CA VAL A 365 0.40 -11.01 6.39
C VAL A 365 1.48 -9.97 6.52
N ALA A 366 1.15 -8.72 6.14
CA ALA A 366 2.06 -7.59 6.29
C ALA A 366 2.55 -7.49 7.74
N ASP A 367 3.85 -7.27 7.89
CA ASP A 367 4.51 -7.14 9.19
C ASP A 367 5.43 -5.93 9.15
N LEU A 368 4.96 -4.83 9.75
CA LEU A 368 5.69 -3.56 9.77
C LEU A 368 6.86 -3.56 10.74
N GLU A 369 6.86 -4.40 11.79
CA GLU A 369 8.02 -4.57 12.67
C GLU A 369 9.24 -5.03 11.88
N ARG A 370 9.03 -6.08 11.06
CA ARG A 370 10.06 -6.61 10.18
C ARG A 370 10.35 -5.64 9.04
N ALA A 371 9.34 -4.99 8.45
CA ALA A 371 9.57 -4.03 7.38
C ALA A 371 10.50 -2.88 7.80
N MET A 372 10.38 -2.37 9.03
CA MET A 372 11.23 -1.29 9.55
C MET A 372 12.72 -1.67 9.70
N ARG A 373 13.06 -2.97 9.59
CA ARG A 373 14.40 -3.54 9.72
C ARG A 373 15.10 -3.83 8.38
N GLY A 374 14.48 -3.49 7.25
CA GLY A 374 15.01 -3.71 5.89
C GLY A 374 14.38 -4.91 5.18
N PRO A 375 14.80 -5.25 3.95
CA PRO A 375 14.25 -6.38 3.19
C PRO A 375 14.45 -7.70 3.93
N GLY A 376 13.52 -8.65 3.76
CA GLY A 376 13.66 -10.02 4.27
C GLY A 376 14.25 -10.99 3.25
N GLN A 377 14.13 -10.66 1.96
CA GLN A 377 14.72 -11.40 0.86
C GLN A 377 15.08 -10.46 -0.29
N LEU A 378 16.01 -10.88 -1.16
CA LEU A 378 16.30 -10.18 -2.42
C LEU A 378 15.69 -10.96 -3.59
N LEU A 379 14.75 -10.35 -4.31
CA LEU A 379 13.99 -10.98 -5.41
C LEU A 379 14.62 -10.75 -6.79
N GLY A 380 15.93 -10.57 -6.80
CA GLY A 380 16.74 -10.21 -7.96
C GLY A 380 17.89 -9.30 -7.51
N THR A 381 18.34 -8.42 -8.40
CA THR A 381 19.33 -7.40 -8.04
C THR A 381 18.67 -6.25 -7.31
N PHE A 382 19.10 -6.02 -6.07
CA PHE A 382 18.63 -4.94 -5.23
C PHE A 382 19.70 -3.84 -5.13
N ASP A 383 19.45 -2.66 -5.70
CA ASP A 383 20.38 -1.52 -5.63
C ASP A 383 20.06 -0.57 -4.46
N ALA A 384 20.80 -0.71 -3.37
CA ALA A 384 20.73 0.19 -2.23
C ALA A 384 21.55 1.47 -2.50
N ASN A 385 20.92 2.46 -3.15
CA ASN A 385 21.53 3.74 -3.49
C ASN A 385 21.36 4.79 -2.38
N LEU A 386 22.23 4.75 -1.36
CA LEU A 386 22.16 5.69 -0.24
C LEU A 386 22.98 6.96 -0.56
N GLY A 387 22.32 8.13 -0.49
CA GLY A 387 22.95 9.42 -0.69
C GLY A 387 24.00 9.81 0.38
N ALA A 388 24.78 10.86 0.11
CA ALA A 388 25.76 11.36 1.08
C ALA A 388 25.09 11.76 2.40
N GLY A 389 25.74 11.44 3.53
CA GLY A 389 25.20 11.69 4.88
C GLY A 389 24.11 10.71 5.34
N VAL A 390 23.59 9.87 4.45
CA VAL A 390 22.62 8.82 4.81
C VAL A 390 23.37 7.60 5.35
N SER A 391 22.96 7.11 6.51
CA SER A 391 23.40 5.84 7.08
C SER A 391 22.18 5.03 7.50
N ASP A 392 22.06 3.79 7.04
CA ASP A 392 20.97 2.89 7.43
C ASP A 392 21.48 1.54 7.91
N VAL A 393 20.68 0.90 8.77
CA VAL A 393 20.89 -0.44 9.32
C VAL A 393 19.78 -1.35 8.84
N TRP A 394 20.17 -2.42 8.16
CA TRP A 394 19.29 -3.56 7.92
C TRP A 394 19.65 -4.68 8.89
N SER A 395 18.67 -5.03 9.73
CA SER A 395 18.83 -6.00 10.82
C SER A 395 18.04 -7.29 10.64
N ASN A 396 17.24 -7.39 9.57
CA ASN A 396 16.69 -8.68 9.17
C ASN A 396 17.79 -9.60 8.62
N ASP A 397 17.56 -10.90 8.78
CA ASP A 397 18.21 -11.90 7.95
C ASP A 397 17.67 -11.78 6.52
N ILE A 398 18.56 -11.85 5.53
CA ILE A 398 18.21 -11.64 4.12
C ILE A 398 18.54 -12.89 3.31
N SER A 399 17.51 -13.54 2.75
CA SER A 399 17.68 -14.73 1.90
C SER A 399 17.24 -14.46 0.45
N ASP A 400 17.17 -15.51 -0.37
CA ASP A 400 16.58 -15.48 -1.71
C ASP A 400 15.76 -16.75 -2.02
N GLN A 401 15.18 -17.35 -0.97
CA GLN A 401 14.49 -18.65 -1.04
C GLN A 401 13.28 -18.63 -2.01
N ALA A 402 12.56 -17.51 -2.09
CA ALA A 402 11.47 -17.36 -3.03
C ALA A 402 11.91 -17.48 -4.50
N LEU A 403 13.16 -17.12 -4.83
CA LEU A 403 13.69 -17.28 -6.19
C LEU A 403 13.98 -18.74 -6.55
N LEU A 404 14.32 -19.59 -5.58
CA LEU A 404 14.45 -21.03 -5.80
C LEU A 404 13.10 -21.64 -6.17
N GLN A 405 12.05 -21.29 -5.43
CA GLN A 405 10.68 -21.71 -5.76
C GLN A 405 10.27 -21.18 -7.13
N ARG A 406 10.49 -19.88 -7.39
CA ARG A 406 10.13 -19.26 -8.67
C ARG A 406 10.85 -19.91 -9.85
N GLN A 407 12.13 -20.25 -9.70
CA GLN A 407 12.90 -20.94 -10.74
C GLN A 407 12.32 -22.32 -11.08
N ALA A 408 11.96 -23.10 -10.06
CA ALA A 408 11.36 -24.42 -10.26
C ALA A 408 9.99 -24.31 -10.96
N GLU A 409 9.17 -23.35 -10.55
CA GLU A 409 7.83 -23.12 -11.12
C GLU A 409 7.91 -22.60 -12.55
N ASP A 410 8.75 -21.62 -12.83
CA ASP A 410 8.94 -21.08 -14.19
C ASP A 410 9.49 -22.17 -15.14
N THR A 411 10.37 -23.06 -14.65
CA THR A 411 10.88 -24.20 -15.43
C THR A 411 9.75 -25.18 -15.78
N ALA A 412 8.91 -25.52 -14.81
CA ALA A 412 7.76 -26.40 -15.04
C ALA A 412 6.75 -25.77 -16.00
N GLU A 413 6.48 -24.47 -15.83
CA GLU A 413 5.58 -23.74 -16.70
C GLU A 413 6.11 -23.65 -18.14
N GLN A 414 7.41 -23.40 -18.33
CA GLN A 414 8.02 -23.42 -19.66
C GLN A 414 7.85 -24.78 -20.34
N ALA A 415 8.01 -25.89 -19.61
CA ALA A 415 7.80 -27.23 -20.16
C ALA A 415 6.33 -27.43 -20.58
N THR A 416 5.37 -27.01 -19.76
CA THR A 416 3.94 -27.02 -20.11
C THR A 416 3.66 -26.16 -21.34
N TRP A 417 4.25 -24.97 -21.44
CA TRP A 417 4.08 -24.07 -22.56
C TRP A 417 4.57 -24.66 -23.89
N GLN A 418 5.72 -25.35 -23.90
CA GLN A 418 6.19 -26.06 -25.09
C GLN A 418 5.21 -27.13 -25.54
N GLN A 419 4.62 -27.88 -24.60
CA GLN A 419 3.60 -28.86 -24.92
C GLN A 419 2.30 -28.22 -25.44
N THR A 420 1.91 -27.06 -24.92
CA THR A 420 0.79 -26.27 -25.43
C THR A 420 1.04 -25.84 -26.88
N LEU A 421 2.23 -25.32 -27.19
CA LEU A 421 2.59 -24.91 -28.56
C LEU A 421 2.46 -26.06 -29.56
N ILE A 422 2.91 -27.26 -29.20
CA ILE A 422 2.80 -28.46 -30.06
C ILE A 422 1.35 -28.89 -30.21
N SER A 423 0.64 -29.08 -29.09
CA SER A 423 -0.72 -29.63 -29.09
C SER A 423 -1.75 -28.72 -29.78
N LYS A 424 -1.54 -27.40 -29.72
CA LYS A 424 -2.38 -26.40 -30.39
C LYS A 424 -1.90 -26.02 -31.80
N GLY A 425 -0.73 -26.50 -32.23
CA GLY A 425 -0.12 -26.13 -33.50
C GLY A 425 0.34 -24.66 -33.57
N TRP A 426 0.67 -24.05 -32.43
CA TRP A 426 1.05 -22.63 -32.31
C TRP A 426 2.55 -22.36 -32.46
N GLN A 427 3.33 -23.35 -32.89
CA GLN A 427 4.79 -23.26 -33.02
C GLN A 427 5.24 -22.11 -33.94
N ASN A 428 4.40 -21.72 -34.91
CA ASN A 428 4.64 -20.63 -35.84
C ASN A 428 3.71 -19.41 -35.61
N GLY A 429 3.17 -19.29 -34.39
CA GLY A 429 2.18 -18.27 -34.05
C GLY A 429 0.74 -18.78 -34.02
N VAL A 430 -0.14 -17.95 -33.49
CA VAL A 430 -1.59 -18.16 -33.51
C VAL A 430 -2.21 -17.49 -34.73
N ALA A 431 -3.18 -18.14 -35.39
CA ALA A 431 -3.85 -17.57 -36.55
C ALA A 431 -4.64 -16.30 -36.17
N SER A 432 -4.71 -15.31 -37.06
CA SER A 432 -5.50 -14.09 -36.85
C SER A 432 -7.00 -14.35 -36.72
N THR A 433 -7.48 -15.49 -37.22
CA THR A 433 -8.87 -15.96 -37.11
C THR A 433 -9.11 -16.83 -35.87
N ALA A 434 -8.09 -17.08 -35.04
CA ALA A 434 -8.25 -17.86 -33.82
C ALA A 434 -9.18 -17.16 -32.84
N SER A 435 -9.75 -17.94 -31.91
CA SER A 435 -10.64 -17.39 -30.89
C SER A 435 -9.93 -16.31 -30.04
N GLN A 436 -10.70 -15.38 -29.48
CA GLN A 436 -10.18 -14.38 -28.53
C GLN A 436 -9.41 -15.05 -27.38
N GLN A 437 -9.89 -16.21 -26.91
CA GLN A 437 -9.23 -16.99 -25.87
C GLN A 437 -7.86 -17.49 -26.34
N ASP A 438 -7.79 -18.13 -27.50
CA ASP A 438 -6.53 -18.67 -28.02
C ASP A 438 -5.50 -17.55 -28.29
N GLN A 439 -5.95 -16.37 -28.75
CA GLN A 439 -5.07 -15.22 -28.92
C GLN A 439 -4.50 -14.71 -27.59
N ALA A 440 -5.36 -14.55 -26.57
CA ALA A 440 -4.94 -14.12 -25.23
C ALA A 440 -4.02 -15.15 -24.56
N ASP A 441 -4.34 -16.43 -24.72
CA ASP A 441 -3.57 -17.55 -24.18
C ASP A 441 -2.18 -17.64 -24.78
N TYR A 442 -2.08 -17.48 -26.11
CA TYR A 442 -0.81 -17.49 -26.81
C TYR A 442 0.07 -16.31 -26.39
N ALA A 443 -0.52 -15.12 -26.29
CA ALA A 443 0.19 -13.92 -25.83
C ALA A 443 0.70 -14.07 -24.39
N THR A 444 -0.14 -14.61 -23.50
CA THR A 444 0.22 -14.88 -22.10
C THR A 444 1.38 -15.86 -22.01
N GLY A 445 1.29 -17.02 -22.67
CA GLY A 445 2.35 -18.03 -22.66
C GLY A 445 3.67 -17.49 -23.20
N THR A 446 3.60 -16.70 -24.28
CA THR A 446 4.77 -16.04 -24.88
C THR A 446 5.41 -15.02 -23.93
N ALA A 447 4.60 -14.14 -23.32
CA ALA A 447 5.09 -13.12 -22.38
C ALA A 447 5.72 -13.75 -21.13
N ARG A 448 5.10 -14.80 -20.57
CA ARG A 448 5.63 -15.52 -19.41
C ARG A 448 6.92 -16.26 -19.72
N ALA A 449 7.01 -16.91 -20.89
CA ALA A 449 8.24 -17.55 -21.35
C ALA A 449 9.38 -16.52 -21.51
N ALA A 450 9.10 -15.36 -22.09
CA ALA A 450 10.07 -14.27 -22.23
C ALA A 450 10.54 -13.74 -20.87
N ALA A 451 9.61 -13.50 -19.94
CA ALA A 451 9.93 -13.05 -18.59
C ALA A 451 10.80 -14.07 -17.84
N ALA A 452 10.48 -15.36 -17.94
CA ALA A 452 11.25 -16.43 -17.33
C ALA A 452 12.67 -16.58 -17.90
N ALA A 453 12.87 -16.25 -19.18
CA ALA A 453 14.20 -16.23 -19.80
C ALA A 453 15.07 -15.04 -19.35
N GLN A 454 14.45 -13.93 -18.93
CA GLN A 454 15.15 -12.71 -18.50
C GLN A 454 15.34 -12.60 -16.98
N ARG A 455 14.59 -13.39 -16.20
CA ARG A 455 14.55 -13.32 -14.74
C ARG A 455 15.90 -13.68 -14.10
N GLN A 456 16.27 -12.92 -13.07
CA GLN A 456 17.39 -13.23 -12.20
C GLN A 456 16.91 -14.15 -11.07
N TYR A 457 17.41 -15.39 -11.04
CA TYR A 457 17.03 -16.40 -10.01
C TYR A 457 17.97 -16.46 -8.81
N GLN A 458 18.85 -15.47 -8.68
CA GLN A 458 19.71 -15.28 -7.52
C GLN A 458 19.53 -13.86 -7.01
N GLY A 459 19.31 -13.73 -5.71
CA GLY A 459 19.23 -12.43 -5.06
C GLY A 459 20.63 -11.85 -4.97
N SER A 460 20.82 -10.60 -5.38
CA SER A 460 22.12 -9.91 -5.32
C SER A 460 21.96 -8.49 -4.79
N LEU A 461 23.00 -7.97 -4.13
CA LEU A 461 22.99 -6.64 -3.53
C LEU A 461 23.99 -5.75 -4.25
N VAL A 462 23.54 -4.58 -4.69
CA VAL A 462 24.42 -3.49 -5.09
C VAL A 462 24.34 -2.41 -4.03
N LYS A 463 25.46 -2.07 -3.40
CA LYS A 463 25.59 -0.87 -2.57
C LYS A 463 26.18 0.24 -3.43
N SER A 464 25.35 1.23 -3.75
CA SER A 464 25.73 2.43 -4.51
C SER A 464 25.47 3.71 -3.70
N GLY A 465 25.86 4.86 -4.26
CA GLY A 465 25.77 6.15 -3.58
C GLY A 465 26.80 6.34 -2.45
N ALA A 466 27.01 7.57 -2.02
CA ALA A 466 28.06 7.95 -1.07
C ALA A 466 27.77 7.56 0.40
N GLY A 467 26.53 7.16 0.70
CA GLY A 467 26.07 6.83 2.06
C GLY A 467 26.58 5.48 2.56
N ARG A 468 26.13 5.10 3.76
CA ARG A 468 26.53 3.88 4.46
C ARG A 468 25.36 2.93 4.67
N LEU A 469 25.52 1.67 4.27
CA LEU A 469 24.61 0.59 4.60
C LEU A 469 25.28 -0.35 5.60
N ILE A 470 24.57 -0.74 6.66
CA ILE A 470 25.03 -1.68 7.67
C ILE A 470 24.15 -2.92 7.65
N LEU A 471 24.72 -4.09 7.38
CA LEU A 471 24.04 -5.39 7.46
C LEU A 471 24.35 -6.05 8.81
N GLN A 472 23.33 -6.27 9.64
CA GLN A 472 23.47 -6.88 10.97
C GLN A 472 22.98 -8.34 11.04
N GLY A 473 22.04 -8.73 10.19
CA GLY A 473 21.50 -10.09 10.16
C GLY A 473 22.43 -11.11 9.49
N ALA A 474 21.96 -12.35 9.43
CA ALA A 474 22.53 -13.41 8.62
C ALA A 474 22.03 -13.30 7.17
N ASN A 475 22.93 -12.96 6.26
CA ASN A 475 22.60 -12.75 4.85
C ASN A 475 23.03 -13.99 4.04
N THR A 476 22.05 -14.70 3.49
CA THR A 476 22.19 -16.01 2.83
C THR A 476 21.80 -15.99 1.35
N TYR A 477 21.44 -14.83 0.80
CA TYR A 477 21.22 -14.68 -0.64
C TYR A 477 22.47 -15.11 -1.45
N ARG A 478 22.23 -15.71 -2.62
CA ARG A 478 23.27 -16.47 -3.33
C ARG A 478 24.07 -15.63 -4.33
N GLY A 479 23.48 -14.58 -4.88
CA GLY A 479 24.11 -13.71 -5.85
C GLY A 479 25.10 -12.72 -5.22
N ASP A 480 26.04 -12.24 -6.03
CA ASP A 480 27.15 -11.41 -5.57
C ASP A 480 26.70 -10.10 -4.90
N THR A 481 27.53 -9.61 -3.99
CA THR A 481 27.40 -8.28 -3.40
C THR A 481 28.41 -7.33 -4.02
N LEU A 482 27.95 -6.30 -4.72
CA LEU A 482 28.79 -5.27 -5.34
C LEU A 482 28.79 -4.00 -4.49
N VAL A 483 29.97 -3.55 -4.07
CA VAL A 483 30.15 -2.26 -3.38
C VAL A 483 30.70 -1.25 -4.39
N ASN A 484 29.78 -0.51 -5.02
CA ASN A 484 30.08 0.46 -6.08
C ASN A 484 30.29 1.88 -5.57
N GLY A 485 29.89 2.17 -4.33
CA GLY A 485 30.06 3.50 -3.74
C GLY A 485 29.75 3.54 -2.26
N GLY A 486 30.37 4.51 -1.58
CA GLY A 486 30.15 4.74 -0.15
C GLY A 486 30.65 3.55 0.69
N VAL A 487 29.93 3.24 1.76
CA VAL A 487 30.34 2.18 2.71
C VAL A 487 29.29 1.08 2.80
N LEU A 488 29.69 -0.17 2.57
CA LEU A 488 28.97 -1.34 3.05
C LEU A 488 29.67 -1.84 4.31
N SER A 489 28.94 -1.98 5.41
CA SER A 489 29.46 -2.58 6.65
C SER A 489 28.73 -3.86 6.98
N VAL A 490 29.47 -4.97 6.99
CA VAL A 490 28.92 -6.27 7.38
C VAL A 490 29.28 -6.49 8.84
N ASN A 491 28.28 -6.41 9.72
CA ASN A 491 28.41 -6.67 11.16
C ASN A 491 27.84 -8.04 11.55
N GLY A 492 26.92 -8.59 10.74
CA GLY A 492 26.44 -9.96 10.84
C GLY A 492 27.27 -10.93 10.00
N SER A 493 26.60 -11.74 9.17
CA SER A 493 27.25 -12.62 8.21
C SER A 493 26.71 -12.40 6.80
N LEU A 494 27.54 -12.65 5.79
CA LEU A 494 27.18 -12.56 4.39
C LEU A 494 27.78 -13.73 3.62
N VAL A 495 26.97 -14.65 3.14
CA VAL A 495 27.44 -15.85 2.44
C VAL A 495 27.95 -15.54 1.03
N SER A 496 27.33 -14.60 0.32
CA SER A 496 27.73 -14.27 -1.05
C SER A 496 29.12 -13.62 -1.13
N ALA A 497 29.75 -13.76 -2.30
CA ALA A 497 31.01 -13.09 -2.57
C ALA A 497 30.81 -11.58 -2.62
N VAL A 498 31.78 -10.83 -2.09
CA VAL A 498 31.78 -9.37 -2.10
C VAL A 498 32.83 -8.86 -3.07
N GLN A 499 32.40 -8.02 -4.01
CA GLN A 499 33.29 -7.27 -4.88
C GLN A 499 33.28 -5.79 -4.50
N VAL A 500 34.44 -5.23 -4.17
CA VAL A 500 34.60 -3.80 -3.88
C VAL A 500 35.20 -3.11 -5.09
N ASN A 501 34.44 -2.19 -5.69
CA ASN A 501 34.85 -1.43 -6.87
C ASN A 501 35.43 -0.06 -6.47
N ALA A 502 35.98 0.65 -7.46
CA ALA A 502 36.50 2.00 -7.25
C ALA A 502 35.47 2.92 -6.57
N GLY A 503 35.87 3.56 -5.47
CA GLY A 503 34.99 4.45 -4.69
C GLY A 503 34.07 3.73 -3.70
N GLY A 504 34.05 2.40 -3.70
CA GLY A 504 33.39 1.57 -2.69
C GLY A 504 34.31 1.27 -1.50
N THR A 505 33.73 1.18 -0.31
CA THR A 505 34.42 0.75 0.92
C THR A 505 33.65 -0.39 1.58
N LEU A 506 34.33 -1.51 1.80
CA LEU A 506 33.84 -2.59 2.66
C LEU A 506 34.42 -2.44 4.06
N GLY A 507 33.57 -2.50 5.08
CA GLY A 507 33.99 -2.52 6.49
C GLY A 507 33.08 -3.40 7.35
N GLY A 508 33.10 -3.14 8.66
CA GLY A 508 32.34 -3.90 9.65
C GLY A 508 33.20 -4.90 10.44
N ASN A 509 32.55 -5.70 11.27
CA ASN A 509 33.18 -6.66 12.19
C ASN A 509 32.61 -8.09 12.06
N GLY A 510 31.86 -8.34 10.99
CA GLY A 510 31.20 -9.60 10.70
C GLY A 510 32.01 -10.53 9.79
N GLN A 511 31.32 -11.49 9.17
CA GLN A 511 31.89 -12.49 8.27
C GLN A 511 31.35 -12.33 6.84
N ILE A 512 32.19 -12.59 5.84
CA ILE A 512 31.82 -12.62 4.43
C ILE A 512 32.33 -13.92 3.78
N GLY A 513 31.62 -14.45 2.78
CA GLY A 513 31.97 -15.72 2.14
C GLY A 513 33.18 -15.63 1.20
N GLY A 514 33.39 -14.48 0.56
CA GLY A 514 34.55 -14.22 -0.30
C GLY A 514 34.73 -12.73 -0.57
N LEU A 515 35.95 -12.31 -0.93
CA LEU A 515 36.30 -10.91 -1.15
C LEU A 515 37.18 -10.73 -2.39
N THR A 516 36.74 -9.86 -3.29
CA THR A 516 37.57 -9.30 -4.37
C THR A 516 37.59 -7.78 -4.26
N ALA A 517 38.76 -7.18 -4.01
CA ALA A 517 38.95 -5.73 -4.07
C ALA A 517 39.55 -5.36 -5.44
N ARG A 518 38.81 -4.61 -6.26
CA ARG A 518 39.32 -4.08 -7.53
C ARG A 518 40.13 -2.80 -7.29
N SER A 519 40.88 -2.36 -8.31
CA SER A 519 41.64 -1.10 -8.25
C SER A 519 40.75 0.06 -7.79
N GLY A 520 41.19 0.79 -6.77
CA GLY A 520 40.45 1.90 -6.16
C GLY A 520 39.36 1.51 -5.14
N GLY A 521 39.11 0.22 -4.91
CA GLY A 521 38.24 -0.27 -3.84
C GLY A 521 38.96 -0.30 -2.49
N ILE A 522 38.25 0.01 -1.41
CA ILE A 522 38.81 0.09 -0.06
C ILE A 522 38.25 -1.04 0.81
N VAL A 523 39.12 -1.74 1.53
CA VAL A 523 38.74 -2.73 2.55
C VAL A 523 39.26 -2.23 3.89
N ALA A 524 38.35 -1.93 4.81
CA ALA A 524 38.66 -1.33 6.11
C ALA A 524 37.89 -2.06 7.24
N PRO A 525 38.36 -3.25 7.66
CA PRO A 525 37.77 -4.00 8.74
C PRO A 525 37.81 -3.23 10.07
N GLY A 526 36.81 -3.42 10.92
CA GLY A 526 36.78 -2.84 12.26
C GLY A 526 36.32 -1.38 12.35
N ILE A 527 35.86 -0.75 11.25
CA ILE A 527 35.20 0.56 11.31
C ILE A 527 33.91 0.45 12.16
N ARG A 528 34.02 0.81 13.43
CA ARG A 528 32.87 1.04 14.33
C ARG A 528 32.41 2.47 14.17
N TYR A 529 31.10 2.64 13.95
CA TYR A 529 30.47 3.94 14.12
C TYR A 529 30.50 4.28 15.61
N LYS A 530 31.30 5.26 16.01
CA LYS A 530 31.01 6.01 17.23
C LYS A 530 29.72 6.77 16.91
N ARG A 531 28.60 6.39 17.56
CA ARG A 531 27.42 7.27 17.56
C ARG A 531 27.91 8.67 17.95
N PRO A 532 27.58 9.73 17.18
CA PRO A 532 27.68 11.08 17.72
C PRO A 532 26.94 11.03 19.06
N ASN A 533 27.61 11.44 20.13
CA ASN A 533 26.93 11.64 21.40
C ASN A 533 25.67 12.47 21.09
N PRO A 534 24.48 12.10 21.59
CA PRO A 534 23.41 13.07 21.70
C PRO A 534 23.92 14.13 22.67
N CYS A 535 24.53 15.18 22.13
CA CYS A 535 25.01 16.30 22.91
C CYS A 535 23.80 17.00 23.51
N ARG A 536 23.69 16.84 24.84
CA ARG A 536 23.19 17.74 25.89
C ARG A 536 22.06 18.70 25.54
#